data_AF-A7TB86-F1
#
_entry.id   AF-A7TB86-F1
#
_cell.length_a   1.000
_cell.length_b   1.000
_cell.length_c   1.000
_cell.angle_alpha   90.00
_cell.angle_beta   90.00
_cell.angle_gamma   90.00
#
_symmetry.space_group_name_H-M   'P 1'
#
loop_
_entity.id
_entity.type
_entity.pdbx_description
1 polymer ?
#
loop_
_entity_poly.entity_id
_entity_poly.type
_entity_poly.pdbx_seq_one_letter_code
_entity_poly.pdbx_strand_id
1 'polypeptide(L)'
;VSTYYKEEDDRNSSGITRARNFHFPFTCSYGRRQTVSSSSYSHVGSFMASEGSYGNFTFKMALYRNQSYSSSYVSREYPISIALNEPLYVEYSVTSSTANLVVFAETCRATTTGNPNTSPQYDFVKEG
;
A
#
# COMPACT_ATOMS: atom_id res chain seq x y z
N VAL A 1 15.61 24.66 6.02
CA VAL A 1 15.35 24.77 7.46
C VAL A 1 14.18 25.70 7.59
N SER A 2 13.03 25.19 8.05
CA SER A 2 11.85 26.01 8.28
C SER A 2 11.57 25.98 9.77
N THR A 3 11.54 27.14 10.40
CA THR A 3 11.25 27.29 11.83
C THR A 3 9.78 27.65 11.96
N TYR A 4 9.05 26.89 12.75
CA TYR A 4 7.64 27.13 13.01
C TYR A 4 7.44 27.43 14.49
N TYR A 5 6.50 28.32 14.77
CA TYR A 5 6.10 28.70 16.12
C TYR A 5 4.68 28.19 16.35
N LYS A 6 4.46 27.50 17.46
CA LYS A 6 3.12 27.13 17.91
C LYS A 6 2.74 28.10 19.02
N GLU A 7 1.72 28.92 18.78
CA GLU A 7 1.09 29.74 19.81
C GLU A 7 0.06 28.88 20.55
N GLU A 8 0.06 28.95 21.88
CA GLU A 8 -0.82 28.18 22.75
C GLU A 8 -1.98 29.10 23.16
N ASP A 9 -3.20 28.81 22.68
CA ASP A 9 -4.40 29.58 23.02
C ASP A 9 -4.93 29.14 24.39
N ASP A 10 -4.86 30.06 25.36
CA ASP A 10 -5.13 29.84 26.78
C ASP A 10 -6.65 29.89 27.07
N ARG A 11 -7.39 28.91 26.54
CA ARG A 11 -8.81 28.71 26.83
C ARG A 11 -9.07 27.38 27.51
N ASN A 12 -8.54 27.22 28.73
CA ASN A 12 -9.18 26.66 29.93
C ASN A 12 -8.10 26.15 30.91
N SER A 13 -8.16 26.61 32.17
CA SER A 13 -7.03 26.63 33.11
C SER A 13 -6.49 25.25 33.55
N SER A 14 -5.16 25.09 33.54
CA SER A 14 -4.42 24.43 34.64
C SER A 14 -2.90 24.58 34.50
N GLY A 15 -2.34 25.68 35.04
CA GLY A 15 -0.89 25.86 35.21
C GLY A 15 -0.48 27.32 35.35
N ILE A 16 -0.31 27.83 36.57
CA ILE A 16 0.10 29.22 36.81
C ILE A 16 1.57 29.39 36.36
N THR A 17 1.81 30.07 35.24
CA THR A 17 3.16 30.44 34.79
C THR A 17 3.39 31.94 34.97
N ARG A 18 4.43 32.32 35.71
CA ARG A 18 4.81 33.74 35.95
C ARG A 18 5.70 34.34 34.85
N ALA A 19 6.09 33.54 33.85
CA ALA A 19 6.85 33.98 32.69
C ALA A 19 5.89 34.22 31.51
N ARG A 20 5.80 35.47 31.03
CA ARG A 20 4.75 35.86 30.07
C ARG A 20 4.93 35.38 28.63
N ASN A 21 6.02 34.70 28.27
CA ASN A 21 6.25 34.26 26.90
C ASN A 21 7.14 33.02 26.89
N PHE A 22 6.53 31.84 26.96
CA PHE A 22 7.26 30.59 26.72
C PHE A 22 7.20 30.29 25.23
N HIS A 23 8.34 30.19 24.55
CA HIS A 23 8.41 29.85 23.13
C HIS A 23 9.29 28.62 22.96
N PHE A 24 8.74 27.55 22.39
CA PHE A 24 9.50 26.36 22.02
C PHE A 24 9.83 26.41 20.52
N PRO A 25 11.03 26.90 20.13
CA PRO A 25 11.45 26.82 18.74
C PRO A 25 11.78 25.36 18.40
N PHE A 26 11.02 24.75 17.50
CA PHE A 26 11.37 23.46 16.91
C PHE A 26 11.89 23.67 15.49
N THR A 27 12.89 22.87 15.14
CA THR A 27 13.54 22.95 13.83
C THR A 27 13.47 21.58 13.17
N CYS A 28 12.83 21.50 12.00
CA CYS A 28 12.94 20.33 11.13
C CYS A 28 13.98 20.60 10.05
N SER A 29 14.95 19.70 9.92
CA SER A 29 15.93 19.68 8.84
C SER A 29 15.68 18.45 7.96
N TYR A 30 15.67 18.68 6.64
CA TYR A 30 15.56 17.62 5.65
C TYR A 30 16.82 17.65 4.78
N GLY A 31 17.44 16.50 4.57
CA GLY A 31 18.60 16.37 3.70
C GLY A 31 18.23 16.78 2.26
N ARG A 32 19.02 17.67 1.65
CA ARG A 32 18.83 18.09 0.24
C ARG A 32 19.12 16.98 -0.78
N ARG A 33 19.85 15.96 -0.34
CA ARG A 33 20.23 14.79 -1.13
C ARG A 33 20.13 13.59 -0.22
N GLN A 34 19.47 12.56 -0.70
CA GLN A 34 19.40 11.26 -0.06
C GLN A 34 19.73 10.24 -1.13
N THR A 35 20.63 9.30 -0.81
CA THR A 35 20.85 8.14 -1.65
C THR A 35 19.62 7.26 -1.55
N VAL A 36 18.77 7.32 -2.57
CA VAL A 36 17.67 6.37 -2.72
C VAL A 36 18.27 5.05 -3.17
N SER A 37 18.16 4.02 -2.32
CA SER A 37 18.39 2.65 -2.75
C SER A 37 17.39 2.34 -3.85
N SER A 38 17.87 1.91 -5.02
CA SER A 38 16.99 1.35 -6.06
C SER A 38 16.37 0.08 -5.49
N SER A 39 15.17 0.18 -4.94
CA SER A 39 14.40 -0.98 -4.52
C SER A 39 14.06 -1.76 -5.78
N SER A 40 14.65 -2.94 -5.93
CA SER A 40 14.26 -3.86 -6.99
C SER A 40 12.78 -4.20 -6.82
N TYR A 41 11.93 -3.73 -7.73
CA TYR A 41 10.52 -4.07 -7.74
C TYR A 41 10.32 -5.35 -8.55
N SER A 42 9.84 -6.41 -7.90
CA SER A 42 9.49 -7.68 -8.56
C SER A 42 7.98 -7.87 -8.56
N HIS A 43 7.35 -7.75 -9.72
CA HIS A 43 5.93 -8.06 -9.89
C HIS A 43 5.71 -9.57 -10.02
N VAL A 44 4.96 -10.15 -9.10
CA VAL A 44 4.46 -11.53 -9.18
C VAL A 44 2.95 -11.48 -9.36
N GLY A 45 2.49 -11.68 -10.60
CA GLY A 45 1.06 -11.60 -10.95
C GLY A 45 0.37 -12.96 -11.07
N SER A 46 1.09 -14.06 -10.91
CA SER A 46 0.50 -15.40 -10.92
C SER A 46 1.31 -16.37 -10.09
N PHE A 47 0.62 -17.28 -9.40
CA PHE A 47 1.25 -18.35 -8.65
C PHE A 47 0.55 -19.68 -8.95
N MET A 48 1.33 -20.75 -9.04
CA MET A 48 0.79 -22.10 -9.23
C MET A 48 0.66 -22.78 -7.87
N ALA A 49 -0.47 -23.41 -7.65
CA ALA A 49 -0.76 -24.27 -6.51
C ALA A 49 -1.15 -25.65 -6.99
N SER A 50 -0.95 -26.66 -6.13
CA SER A 50 -1.32 -28.04 -6.39
C SER A 50 -1.99 -28.59 -5.14
N GLU A 51 -3.20 -29.13 -5.30
CA GLU A 51 -3.97 -29.75 -4.21
C GLU A 51 -4.40 -31.13 -4.68
N GLY A 52 -4.07 -32.17 -3.89
CA GLY A 52 -4.01 -33.57 -4.34
C GLY A 52 -5.10 -34.01 -5.31
N SER A 53 -6.36 -34.02 -4.88
CA SER A 53 -7.49 -34.48 -5.70
C SER A 53 -7.98 -33.48 -6.75
N TYR A 54 -7.63 -32.20 -6.62
CA TYR A 54 -8.07 -31.13 -7.53
C TYR A 54 -7.06 -30.82 -8.64
N GLY A 55 -5.83 -31.32 -8.49
CA GLY A 55 -4.75 -31.16 -9.46
C GLY A 55 -4.06 -29.80 -9.35
N ASN A 56 -3.46 -29.38 -10.47
CA ASN A 56 -2.73 -28.11 -10.54
C ASN A 56 -3.67 -26.98 -10.98
N PHE A 57 -3.61 -25.87 -10.26
CA PHE A 57 -4.35 -24.66 -10.59
C PHE A 57 -3.45 -23.44 -10.46
N THR A 58 -3.70 -22.46 -11.30
CA THR A 58 -2.95 -21.21 -11.32
C THR A 58 -3.85 -20.10 -10.85
N PHE A 59 -3.42 -19.42 -9.80
CA PHE A 59 -4.02 -18.16 -9.40
C PHE A 59 -3.33 -17.03 -10.14
N LYS A 60 -4.14 -16.08 -10.59
CA LYS A 60 -3.67 -14.87 -11.25
C LYS A 60 -4.27 -13.66 -10.55
N MET A 61 -3.46 -12.65 -10.36
CA MET A 61 -3.87 -11.33 -9.90
C MET A 61 -3.24 -10.29 -10.81
N ALA A 62 -4.05 -9.38 -11.36
CA ALA A 62 -3.58 -8.38 -12.29
C ALA A 62 -4.26 -7.03 -12.08
N LEU A 63 -3.51 -5.96 -12.36
CA LEU A 63 -4.02 -4.60 -12.43
C LEU A 63 -4.47 -4.28 -13.86
N TYR A 64 -5.61 -3.62 -13.97
CA TYR A 64 -6.26 -3.23 -15.20
C TYR A 64 -6.35 -1.72 -15.33
N ARG A 65 -6.36 -1.24 -16.57
CA ARG A 65 -6.41 0.19 -16.89
C ARG A 65 -7.79 0.81 -16.68
N ASN A 66 -8.84 0.00 -16.67
CA ASN A 66 -10.21 0.49 -16.62
C ASN A 66 -11.17 -0.56 -16.03
N GLN A 67 -12.39 -0.11 -15.71
CA GLN A 67 -13.45 -0.93 -15.14
C GLN A 67 -13.93 -2.07 -16.05
N SER A 68 -13.63 -2.05 -17.36
CA SER A 68 -14.03 -3.13 -18.25
C SER A 68 -13.13 -4.36 -18.15
N TYR A 69 -12.03 -4.28 -17.38
CA TYR A 69 -11.04 -5.35 -17.23
C TYR A 69 -10.54 -5.90 -18.58
N SER A 70 -10.50 -5.05 -19.61
CA SER A 70 -10.12 -5.45 -20.98
C SER A 70 -8.61 -5.40 -21.22
N SER A 71 -7.88 -4.59 -20.45
CA SER A 71 -6.47 -4.32 -20.68
C SER A 71 -5.69 -4.27 -19.37
N SER A 72 -4.89 -5.30 -19.11
CA SER A 72 -4.02 -5.40 -17.93
C SER A 72 -2.65 -4.76 -18.17
N TYR A 73 -2.02 -4.25 -17.11
CA TYR A 73 -0.61 -3.84 -17.15
C TYR A 73 0.31 -5.06 -17.29
N VAL A 74 1.32 -4.97 -18.15
CA VAL A 74 2.31 -6.04 -18.35
C VAL A 74 3.56 -5.81 -17.52
N SER A 75 4.36 -6.85 -17.27
CA SER A 75 5.54 -6.81 -16.38
C SER A 75 6.55 -5.69 -16.71
N ARG A 76 6.66 -5.29 -17.98
CA ARG A 76 7.57 -4.22 -18.43
C ARG A 76 7.11 -2.81 -18.08
N GLU A 77 5.83 -2.64 -17.76
CA GLU A 77 5.24 -1.34 -17.41
C GLU A 77 5.35 -1.04 -15.91
N TYR A 78 5.75 -2.04 -15.12
CA TYR A 78 5.99 -1.83 -13.70
C TYR A 78 7.35 -1.18 -13.43
N PRO A 79 7.47 -0.31 -12.42
CA PRO A 79 6.40 0.14 -11.52
C PRO A 79 5.43 1.13 -12.19
N ILE A 80 4.13 0.92 -12.02
CA ILE A 80 3.10 1.80 -12.55
C ILE A 80 2.90 3.02 -11.63
N SER A 81 2.60 4.18 -12.22
CA SER A 81 2.30 5.41 -11.49
C SER A 81 0.80 5.70 -11.59
N ILE A 82 0.16 5.88 -10.44
CA ILE A 82 -1.29 6.11 -10.34
C ILE A 82 -1.52 7.31 -9.43
N ALA A 83 -2.42 8.21 -9.81
CA ALA A 83 -2.68 9.41 -9.05
C ALA A 83 -3.46 9.10 -7.77
N LEU A 84 -3.29 9.94 -6.74
CA LEU A 84 -4.15 9.87 -5.56
C LEU A 84 -5.61 10.15 -5.97
N ASN A 85 -6.55 9.44 -5.33
CA ASN A 85 -7.98 9.46 -5.65
C ASN A 85 -8.35 8.90 -7.03
N GLU A 86 -7.43 8.25 -7.73
CA GLU A 86 -7.72 7.49 -8.94
C GLU A 86 -8.11 6.05 -8.58
N PRO A 87 -9.16 5.47 -9.21
CA PRO A 87 -9.56 4.10 -8.93
C PRO A 87 -8.52 3.08 -9.41
N LEU A 88 -8.28 2.06 -8.58
CA LEU A 88 -7.48 0.89 -8.93
C LEU A 88 -8.38 -0.26 -9.35
N TYR A 89 -8.18 -0.79 -10.56
CA TYR A 89 -8.93 -1.95 -11.04
C TYR A 89 -8.08 -3.20 -10.90
N VAL A 90 -8.40 -4.01 -9.89
CA VAL A 90 -7.71 -5.29 -9.61
C VAL A 90 -8.65 -6.43 -9.95
N GLU A 91 -8.15 -7.44 -10.65
CA GLU A 91 -8.85 -8.72 -10.85
C GLU A 91 -8.02 -9.86 -10.27
N TYR A 92 -8.68 -10.81 -9.61
CA TYR A 92 -8.10 -12.08 -9.21
C TYR A 92 -8.91 -13.24 -9.80
N SER A 93 -8.23 -14.27 -10.29
CA SER A 93 -8.86 -15.41 -10.95
C SER A 93 -8.11 -16.70 -10.65
N VAL A 94 -8.80 -17.83 -10.83
CA VAL A 94 -8.20 -19.16 -10.76
C VAL A 94 -8.44 -19.89 -12.07
N THR A 95 -7.42 -20.55 -12.59
CA THR A 95 -7.52 -21.42 -13.77
C THR A 95 -7.07 -22.82 -13.40
N SER A 96 -7.90 -23.81 -13.74
CA SER A 96 -7.60 -25.23 -13.58
C SER A 96 -8.01 -25.98 -14.85
N SER A 97 -7.22 -26.97 -15.25
CA SER A 97 -7.54 -27.85 -16.37
C SER A 97 -8.42 -29.04 -15.96
N THR A 98 -8.49 -29.35 -14.67
CA THR A 98 -9.06 -30.60 -14.14
C THR A 98 -10.29 -30.38 -13.26
N ALA A 99 -10.46 -29.19 -12.66
CA ALA A 99 -11.52 -28.92 -11.71
C ALA A 99 -12.24 -27.59 -11.98
N ASN A 100 -13.53 -27.54 -11.62
CA ASN A 100 -14.30 -26.29 -11.60
C ASN A 100 -14.09 -25.61 -10.24
N LEU A 101 -13.12 -24.70 -10.18
CA LEU A 101 -12.75 -23.99 -8.96
C LEU A 101 -13.32 -22.57 -8.95
N VAL A 102 -13.60 -22.07 -7.75
CA VAL A 102 -13.95 -20.66 -7.50
C VAL A 102 -12.94 -20.10 -6.51
N VAL A 103 -12.57 -18.84 -6.68
CA VAL A 103 -11.62 -18.14 -5.79
C VAL A 103 -12.34 -17.07 -4.98
N PHE A 104 -12.05 -17.02 -3.68
CA PHE A 104 -12.52 -16.02 -2.73
C PHE A 104 -11.32 -15.34 -2.09
N ALA A 105 -11.43 -14.05 -1.82
CA ALA A 105 -10.30 -13.21 -1.41
C ALA A 105 -10.37 -12.87 0.08
N GLU A 106 -10.04 -13.84 0.94
CA GLU A 106 -10.21 -13.72 2.39
C GLU A 106 -9.54 -12.47 2.97
N THR A 107 -8.34 -12.12 2.49
CA THR A 107 -7.63 -10.90 2.85
C THR A 107 -6.91 -10.31 1.65
N CYS A 108 -7.13 -9.03 1.39
CA CYS A 108 -6.40 -8.25 0.40
C CYS A 108 -5.67 -7.10 1.12
N ARG A 109 -4.33 -7.14 1.11
CA ARG A 109 -3.47 -6.25 1.88
C ARG A 109 -2.42 -5.57 1.00
N ALA A 110 -2.23 -4.27 1.18
CA ALA A 110 -1.07 -3.53 0.69
C ALA A 110 0.01 -3.40 1.76
N THR A 111 1.25 -3.62 1.35
CA THR A 111 2.47 -3.41 2.14
C THR A 111 3.50 -2.64 1.32
N THR A 112 4.47 -2.01 1.99
CA THR A 112 5.58 -1.29 1.31
C THR A 112 6.64 -2.24 0.73
N THR A 113 6.53 -3.54 1.00
CA THR A 113 7.43 -4.60 0.51
C THR A 113 6.63 -5.80 0.02
N GLY A 114 7.29 -6.78 -0.61
CA GLY A 114 6.67 -8.05 -0.99
C GLY A 114 6.33 -8.98 0.17
N ASN A 115 6.69 -8.64 1.43
CA ASN A 115 6.32 -9.42 2.60
C ASN A 115 4.99 -8.89 3.20
N PRO A 116 3.93 -9.70 3.22
CA PRO A 116 2.59 -9.28 3.67
C PRO A 116 2.48 -8.99 5.18
N ASN A 117 3.51 -9.31 5.97
CA ASN A 117 3.56 -9.07 7.41
C ASN A 117 4.32 -7.79 7.79
N THR A 118 4.72 -6.97 6.81
CA THR A 118 5.50 -5.75 7.06
C THR A 118 4.61 -4.55 7.35
N SER A 119 5.05 -3.69 8.27
CA SER A 119 4.41 -2.40 8.55
C SER A 119 5.09 -1.27 7.77
N PRO A 120 4.36 -0.26 7.28
CA PRO A 120 2.90 -0.11 7.37
C PRO A 120 2.16 -1.05 6.42
N GLN A 121 0.97 -1.49 6.85
CA GLN A 121 0.06 -2.32 6.06
C GLN A 121 -1.34 -1.72 6.03
N TYR A 122 -2.08 -1.99 4.96
CA TYR A 122 -3.47 -1.56 4.81
C TYR A 122 -4.31 -2.67 4.19
N ASP A 123 -5.42 -3.02 4.84
CA ASP A 123 -6.33 -4.07 4.38
C ASP A 123 -7.47 -3.45 3.56
N PHE A 124 -7.56 -3.81 2.27
CA PHE A 124 -8.69 -3.48 1.40
C PHE A 124 -9.86 -4.44 1.60
N VAL A 125 -9.54 -5.72 1.83
CA VAL A 125 -10.50 -6.78 2.17
C VAL A 125 -9.96 -7.48 3.40
N LYS A 126 -10.83 -7.70 4.39
CA LYS A 126 -10.52 -8.44 5.60
C LYS A 126 -11.72 -9.32 5.92
N GLU A 127 -11.48 -10.62 6.07
CA GLU A 127 -12.51 -11.63 6.34
C GLU A 127 -13.57 -11.66 5.22
N GLY A 128 -13.12 -11.76 3.95
CA GLY A 128 -13.95 -11.69 2.72
C GLY A 128 -13.97 -12.94 1.84
#